data_AF-A0A3C1LT59-F1
#
_entry.id   AF-A0A3C1LT59-F1
#
_cell.length_a   1.000
_cell.length_b   1.000
_cell.length_c   1.000
_cell.angle_alpha   90.00
_cell.angle_beta   90.00
_cell.angle_gamma   90.00
#
_symmetry.space_group_name_H-M   'P 1'
#
loop_
_entity.id
_entity.type
_entity.pdbx_description
1 polymer ?
#
loop_
_entity_poly.entity_id
_entity_poly.type
_entity_poly.pdbx_seq_one_letter_code
_entity_poly.pdbx_strand_id
1 'polypeptide(L)'
;MQPVTRRAFPMGHKDKSVHLATVSGVASTKPELIRWFDQKVPAVDIVTTKSFQVRPNPGNREPVICETSEGNFGNSVGLRNPGLEVALPPLQKLREDGLRVWLNVSVSADNPEDFTTLVKAFDEVADSIELNFSCPHAKAGFGASIGKDICVASDYVRQICESYPERKSLLFIKLTPNVDNIGEIAKAVMECGADGITAINTVGPELHTDPVSGKPILQNALGGKGGKSGEWVYDRAIEAIKEIRQAVGDDVPVIGMGGVSDGRQCSEMIKAGADAVGIGSALAHVGQQNWTPYFDAVKAESEALLKGQDAEIASRAMLTKGSTMKYRAYTVTEVKLHCEDTLLLTLDGSMKDFQAGEFVFLWLPGIGEKPFSVAKAEPLMFIIKKRGAFTQAVFDLKEGDTIFLRGPYGAKTETPKASKAVIVAGGTGEAVALPLAEELARQNVPMSFLVGTSVDGNRGILAQELGKFGHYICVSDNGRPGRILDEIIPEVGRLTVDETPLDDLVFYLIGPEVFMKIAGRKLENIGVEPDRVLLSMERNTMCGIGLCGECSCGGRLACQWGTFMSLDLLEKENVL
;
A
#
# COMPACT_ATOMS: atom_id res chain seq x y z
N MET A 1 42.46 -15.81 8.49
CA MET A 1 41.05 -15.36 8.46
C MET A 1 40.21 -16.50 8.98
N GLN A 2 39.39 -16.30 10.00
CA GLN A 2 38.37 -17.30 10.36
C GLN A 2 37.39 -17.40 9.18
N PRO A 3 36.95 -18.60 8.77
CA PRO A 3 35.96 -18.74 7.72
C PRO A 3 34.66 -18.05 8.17
N VAL A 4 34.18 -17.09 7.38
CA VAL A 4 32.86 -16.50 7.60
C VAL A 4 31.84 -17.62 7.46
N THR A 5 31.12 -17.92 8.54
CA THR A 5 30.06 -18.94 8.50
C THR A 5 28.83 -18.28 7.89
N ARG A 6 28.43 -18.71 6.68
CA ARG A 6 27.18 -18.25 6.05
C ARG A 6 26.00 -18.60 6.97
N ARG A 7 24.94 -17.76 6.97
CA ARG A 7 23.68 -18.13 7.63
C ARG A 7 23.16 -19.43 7.02
N ALA A 8 22.57 -20.32 7.81
CA ALA A 8 21.88 -21.49 7.30
C ALA A 8 20.40 -21.14 7.12
N PHE A 9 19.78 -21.58 6.03
CA PHE A 9 18.33 -21.41 5.85
C PHE A 9 17.61 -22.38 6.80
N PRO A 10 16.79 -21.90 7.75
CA PRO A 10 16.25 -22.76 8.81
C PRO A 10 15.05 -23.60 8.35
N MET A 11 14.48 -23.30 7.18
CA MET A 11 13.20 -23.83 6.70
C MET A 11 13.42 -24.85 5.58
N GLY A 12 14.04 -26.00 5.88
CA GLY A 12 14.41 -27.00 4.86
C GLY A 12 13.28 -27.96 4.46
N HIS A 13 13.34 -28.48 3.22
CA HIS A 13 12.33 -29.37 2.62
C HIS A 13 11.94 -30.60 3.46
N LYS A 14 12.89 -31.13 4.24
CA LYS A 14 12.76 -32.42 4.91
C LYS A 14 11.76 -32.44 6.08
N ASP A 15 11.41 -31.28 6.65
CA ASP A 15 10.47 -31.20 7.78
C ASP A 15 9.00 -31.13 7.31
N LYS A 16 8.75 -30.74 6.05
CA LYS A 16 7.39 -30.43 5.52
C LYS A 16 6.58 -29.50 6.44
N SER A 17 7.27 -28.69 7.23
CA SER A 17 6.69 -27.62 8.04
C SER A 17 6.11 -26.54 7.13
N VAL A 18 5.06 -25.87 7.58
CA VAL A 18 4.44 -24.78 6.83
C VAL A 18 5.10 -23.47 7.21
N HIS A 19 5.87 -22.91 6.29
CA HIS A 19 6.47 -21.60 6.42
C HIS A 19 5.83 -20.60 5.46
N LEU A 20 5.31 -19.50 6.00
CA LEU A 20 4.64 -18.47 5.22
C LEU A 20 5.53 -17.24 5.06
N ALA A 21 5.46 -16.63 3.88
CA ALA A 21 6.23 -15.46 3.52
C ALA A 21 5.34 -14.35 2.97
N THR A 22 5.72 -13.08 3.20
CA THR A 22 5.27 -11.99 2.33
C THR A 22 6.07 -11.98 1.03
N VAL A 23 5.53 -11.36 -0.02
CA VAL A 23 6.20 -11.24 -1.31
C VAL A 23 6.74 -9.83 -1.54
N SER A 24 7.86 -9.73 -2.25
CA SER A 24 8.46 -8.43 -2.60
C SER A 24 7.45 -7.49 -3.26
N GLY A 25 7.36 -6.27 -2.73
CA GLY A 25 6.53 -5.19 -3.28
C GLY A 25 5.07 -5.21 -2.85
N VAL A 26 4.66 -6.13 -1.96
CA VAL A 26 3.27 -6.26 -1.50
C VAL A 26 3.21 -6.32 0.02
N ALA A 27 2.40 -5.44 0.62
CA ALA A 27 2.06 -5.36 2.05
C ALA A 27 3.22 -5.11 3.04
N SER A 28 4.47 -5.45 2.71
CA SER A 28 5.69 -5.22 3.51
C SER A 28 6.64 -4.22 2.85
N THR A 29 6.09 -3.17 2.23
CA THR A 29 6.85 -2.21 1.41
C THR A 29 7.48 -1.06 2.21
N LYS A 30 7.14 -0.94 3.50
CA LYS A 30 7.61 0.11 4.41
C LYS A 30 8.11 -0.50 5.72
N PRO A 31 9.09 0.11 6.41
CA PRO A 31 9.63 -0.39 7.68
C PRO A 31 8.55 -0.67 8.74
N GLU A 32 7.57 0.22 8.89
CA GLU A 32 6.47 0.09 9.83
C GLU A 32 5.54 -1.08 9.49
N LEU A 33 5.39 -1.43 8.21
CA LEU A 33 4.63 -2.61 7.79
C LEU A 33 5.43 -3.90 7.98
N ILE A 34 6.76 -3.86 7.84
CA ILE A 34 7.65 -4.99 8.20
C ILE A 34 7.50 -5.28 9.69
N ARG A 35 7.56 -4.24 10.54
CA ARG A 35 7.34 -4.35 11.99
C ARG A 35 5.94 -4.88 12.31
N TRP A 36 4.92 -4.47 11.55
CA TRP A 36 3.56 -5.01 11.70
C TRP A 36 3.52 -6.51 11.50
N PHE A 37 4.08 -7.04 10.40
CA PHE A 37 4.14 -8.49 10.18
C PHE A 37 4.94 -9.21 11.27
N ASP A 38 6.08 -8.65 11.66
CA ASP A 38 6.94 -9.20 12.71
C ASP A 38 6.17 -9.39 14.04
N GLN A 39 5.44 -8.36 14.47
CA GLN A 39 4.80 -8.29 15.79
C GLN A 39 3.35 -8.79 15.82
N LYS A 40 2.60 -8.66 14.74
CA LYS A 40 1.14 -8.91 14.70
C LYS A 40 0.75 -10.16 13.93
N VAL A 41 1.62 -10.71 13.08
CA VAL A 41 1.29 -11.85 12.21
C VAL A 41 2.25 -13.02 12.49
N PRO A 42 2.09 -13.73 13.62
CA PRO A 42 3.02 -14.78 14.05
C PRO A 42 3.15 -15.94 13.07
N ALA A 43 2.10 -16.25 12.29
CA ALA A 43 2.15 -17.29 11.27
C ALA A 43 3.09 -16.98 10.08
N VAL A 44 3.48 -15.72 9.87
CA VAL A 44 4.48 -15.34 8.85
C VAL A 44 5.88 -15.49 9.44
N ASP A 45 6.71 -16.27 8.75
CA ASP A 45 8.08 -16.59 9.13
C ASP A 45 9.10 -15.76 8.34
N ILE A 46 8.77 -15.39 7.09
CA ILE A 46 9.63 -14.59 6.21
C ILE A 46 8.93 -13.29 5.81
N VAL A 47 9.60 -12.15 5.97
CA VAL A 47 9.12 -10.88 5.43
C VAL A 47 10.05 -10.42 4.32
N THR A 48 9.50 -10.24 3.12
CA THR A 48 10.25 -9.77 1.96
C THR A 48 10.02 -8.28 1.74
N THR A 49 11.08 -7.49 1.67
CA THR A 49 10.96 -6.05 1.38
C THR A 49 10.52 -5.82 -0.06
N LYS A 50 10.08 -4.61 -0.39
CA LYS A 50 10.14 -4.12 -1.78
C LYS A 50 11.56 -4.25 -2.35
N SER A 51 11.68 -4.38 -3.68
CA SER A 51 12.98 -4.32 -4.34
C SER A 51 13.59 -2.92 -4.24
N PHE A 52 14.82 -2.81 -3.72
CA PHE A 52 15.61 -1.58 -3.68
C PHE A 52 16.62 -1.50 -4.82
N GLN A 53 16.88 -0.29 -5.29
CA GLN A 53 17.94 0.03 -6.24
C GLN A 53 18.97 0.95 -5.57
N VAL A 54 20.17 1.10 -6.14
CA VAL A 54 21.19 1.99 -5.59
C VAL A 54 20.65 3.43 -5.53
N ARG A 55 20.06 3.89 -6.63
CA ARG A 55 19.45 5.22 -6.76
C ARG A 55 17.94 5.16 -6.62
N PRO A 56 17.28 6.24 -6.17
CA PRO A 56 15.82 6.31 -6.13
C PRO A 56 15.21 6.10 -7.51
N ASN A 57 14.08 5.39 -7.55
CA ASN A 57 13.28 5.21 -8.75
C ASN A 57 11.84 5.66 -8.47
N PRO A 58 11.32 6.66 -9.20
CA PRO A 58 9.95 7.13 -9.02
C PRO A 58 8.89 6.13 -9.51
N GLY A 59 9.28 5.12 -10.29
CA GLY A 59 8.38 4.17 -10.94
C GLY A 59 7.45 4.81 -11.97
N ASN A 60 6.42 4.06 -12.34
CA ASN A 60 5.40 4.54 -13.26
C ASN A 60 4.38 5.46 -12.55
N ARG A 61 3.60 6.17 -13.36
CA ARG A 61 2.50 7.01 -12.91
C ARG A 61 1.20 6.18 -12.80
N GLU A 62 0.30 6.58 -11.91
CA GLU A 62 -0.93 5.85 -11.62
C GLU A 62 -1.99 6.00 -12.74
N PRO A 63 -2.79 4.96 -13.08
CA PRO A 63 -2.91 3.67 -12.39
C PRO A 63 -1.73 2.72 -12.61
N VAL A 64 -1.20 2.17 -11.52
CA VAL A 64 -0.09 1.20 -11.54
C VAL A 64 -0.54 -0.23 -11.22
N ILE A 65 -1.80 -0.41 -10.84
CA ILE A 65 -2.43 -1.70 -10.53
C ILE A 65 -3.89 -1.65 -10.96
N CYS A 66 -4.43 -2.79 -11.37
CA CYS A 66 -5.83 -2.97 -11.70
C CYS A 66 -6.28 -4.38 -11.38
N GLU A 67 -7.58 -4.55 -11.19
CA GLU A 67 -8.24 -5.85 -11.07
C GLU A 67 -9.31 -5.92 -12.16
N THR A 68 -9.12 -6.76 -13.17
CA THR A 68 -10.08 -6.89 -14.29
C THR A 68 -11.03 -8.07 -14.12
N SER A 69 -10.71 -9.01 -13.22
CA SER A 69 -11.59 -10.08 -12.75
C SER A 69 -11.26 -10.40 -11.29
N GLU A 70 -12.24 -10.92 -10.55
CA GLU A 70 -12.12 -11.18 -9.11
C GLU A 70 -10.83 -11.96 -8.77
N GLY A 71 -10.03 -11.44 -7.85
CA GLY A 71 -8.80 -12.08 -7.38
C GLY A 71 -7.62 -12.05 -8.37
N ASN A 72 -7.74 -11.30 -9.46
CA ASN A 72 -6.78 -11.30 -10.57
C ASN A 72 -6.30 -9.90 -10.94
N PHE A 73 -4.99 -9.70 -10.88
CA PHE A 73 -4.41 -8.35 -10.91
C PHE A 73 -3.40 -8.16 -12.02
N GLY A 74 -3.54 -7.05 -12.74
CA GLY A 74 -2.52 -6.49 -13.61
C GLY A 74 -1.74 -5.40 -12.89
N ASN A 75 -0.42 -5.37 -13.01
CA ASN A 75 0.39 -4.31 -12.41
C ASN A 75 1.55 -3.83 -13.30
N SER A 76 1.90 -2.56 -13.12
CA SER A 76 3.06 -1.92 -13.74
C SER A 76 3.60 -0.83 -12.83
N VAL A 77 4.07 -1.18 -11.63
CA VAL A 77 4.59 -0.21 -10.64
C VAL A 77 5.89 0.46 -11.11
N GLY A 78 6.70 -0.24 -11.92
CA GLY A 78 7.96 0.29 -12.43
C GLY A 78 9.08 0.35 -11.39
N LEU A 79 9.08 -0.58 -10.41
CA LEU A 79 10.09 -0.66 -9.34
C LEU A 79 10.23 0.61 -8.49
N ARG A 80 9.14 1.36 -8.27
CA ARG A 80 9.14 2.57 -7.42
C ARG A 80 9.83 2.28 -6.09
N ASN A 81 10.96 2.93 -5.80
CA ASN A 81 11.74 2.74 -4.57
C ASN A 81 12.55 3.97 -4.17
N PRO A 82 12.83 4.16 -2.87
CA PRO A 82 13.47 5.36 -2.37
C PRO A 82 15.00 5.37 -2.56
N GLY A 83 15.58 4.30 -3.11
CA GLY A 83 17.03 4.12 -3.22
C GLY A 83 17.67 3.62 -1.93
N LEU A 84 18.94 3.23 -2.03
CA LEU A 84 19.70 2.63 -0.94
C LEU A 84 19.85 3.58 0.27
N GLU A 85 20.22 4.84 0.02
CA GLU A 85 20.53 5.83 1.07
C GLU A 85 19.36 6.05 2.04
N VAL A 86 18.13 6.04 1.52
CA VAL A 86 16.90 6.23 2.31
C VAL A 86 16.40 4.91 2.90
N ALA A 87 16.62 3.79 2.20
CA ALA A 87 16.11 2.49 2.62
C ALA A 87 16.93 1.84 3.75
N LEU A 88 18.26 2.01 3.75
CA LEU A 88 19.14 1.29 4.66
C LEU A 88 18.97 1.70 6.14
N PRO A 89 18.97 3.00 6.52
CA PRO A 89 18.88 3.39 7.92
C PRO A 89 17.66 2.83 8.70
N PRO A 90 16.42 2.87 8.16
CA PRO A 90 15.28 2.30 8.89
C PRO A 90 15.33 0.77 8.97
N LEU A 91 15.94 0.07 8.00
CA LEU A 91 16.13 -1.38 8.08
C LEU A 91 17.20 -1.76 9.11
N GLN A 92 18.28 -0.97 9.24
CA GLN A 92 19.25 -1.11 10.33
C GLN A 92 18.56 -0.96 11.68
N LYS A 93 17.69 0.06 11.83
CA LYS A 93 16.94 0.27 13.06
C LYS A 93 16.04 -0.92 13.40
N LEU A 94 15.32 -1.49 12.41
CA LEU A 94 14.53 -2.71 12.63
C LEU A 94 15.40 -3.88 13.09
N ARG A 95 16.59 -4.06 12.52
CA ARG A 95 17.50 -5.13 12.92
C ARG A 95 18.03 -4.94 14.35
N GLU A 96 18.35 -3.71 14.73
CA GLU A 96 18.78 -3.34 16.10
C GLU A 96 17.66 -3.55 17.13
N ASP A 97 16.42 -3.23 16.77
CA ASP A 97 15.25 -3.43 17.62
C ASP A 97 14.95 -4.94 17.84
N GLY A 98 15.50 -5.80 16.99
CA GLY A 98 15.28 -7.24 16.98
C GLY A 98 14.07 -7.62 16.13
N LEU A 99 14.28 -8.56 15.21
CA LEU A 99 13.22 -9.15 14.39
C LEU A 99 13.10 -10.64 14.72
N ARG A 100 11.86 -11.10 14.91
CA ARG A 100 11.50 -12.52 14.94
C ARG A 100 11.55 -13.12 13.55
N VAL A 101 11.05 -12.38 12.56
CA VAL A 101 10.95 -12.86 11.17
C VAL A 101 12.33 -12.94 10.51
N TRP A 102 12.45 -13.88 9.58
CA TRP A 102 13.54 -13.90 8.62
C TRP A 102 13.36 -12.75 7.63
N LEU A 103 14.27 -11.76 7.65
CA LEU A 103 14.20 -10.60 6.77
C LEU A 103 14.88 -10.91 5.43
N ASN A 104 14.06 -11.03 4.39
CA ASN A 104 14.50 -11.17 3.00
C ASN A 104 14.50 -9.79 2.32
N VAL A 105 15.68 -9.22 2.04
CA VAL A 105 15.78 -7.92 1.37
C VAL A 105 15.82 -8.12 -0.13
N SER A 106 14.77 -7.69 -0.82
CA SER A 106 14.71 -7.74 -2.29
C SER A 106 15.49 -6.58 -2.89
N VAL A 107 16.28 -6.83 -3.92
CA VAL A 107 17.08 -5.83 -4.63
C VAL A 107 16.94 -5.98 -6.15
N SER A 108 17.11 -4.90 -6.88
CA SER A 108 17.05 -4.90 -8.35
C SER A 108 18.09 -3.94 -8.92
N ALA A 109 18.66 -4.28 -10.07
CA ALA A 109 19.63 -3.46 -10.78
C ALA A 109 19.73 -3.93 -12.24
N ASP A 110 20.36 -3.09 -13.08
CA ASP A 110 20.56 -3.36 -14.50
C ASP A 110 22.00 -3.87 -14.82
N ASN A 111 22.84 -4.01 -13.78
CA ASN A 111 24.23 -4.44 -13.91
C ASN A 111 24.74 -5.14 -12.62
N PRO A 112 25.77 -6.01 -12.73
CA PRO A 112 26.33 -6.74 -11.58
C PRO A 112 26.97 -5.84 -10.52
N GLU A 113 27.53 -4.70 -10.92
CA GLU A 113 28.23 -3.79 -10.03
C GLU A 113 27.28 -3.13 -9.01
N ASP A 114 26.11 -2.68 -9.48
CA ASP A 114 25.05 -2.13 -8.64
C ASP A 114 24.41 -3.20 -7.75
N PHE A 115 24.20 -4.42 -8.27
CA PHE A 115 23.77 -5.55 -7.44
C PHE A 115 24.77 -5.84 -6.32
N THR A 116 26.07 -5.87 -6.62
CA THR A 116 27.12 -6.09 -5.63
C THR A 116 27.13 -4.99 -4.58
N THR A 117 26.91 -3.74 -4.98
CA THR A 117 26.79 -2.59 -4.06
C THR A 117 25.62 -2.78 -3.10
N LEU A 118 24.45 -3.17 -3.59
CA LEU A 118 23.26 -3.43 -2.78
C LEU A 118 23.46 -4.63 -1.85
N VAL A 119 24.01 -5.73 -2.35
CA VAL A 119 24.31 -6.93 -1.56
C VAL A 119 25.22 -6.58 -0.38
N LYS A 120 26.32 -5.86 -0.62
CA LYS A 120 27.25 -5.42 0.44
C LYS A 120 26.57 -4.51 1.46
N ALA A 121 25.74 -3.58 1.00
CA ALA A 121 25.10 -2.62 1.89
C ALA A 121 24.05 -3.27 2.81
N PHE A 122 23.35 -4.29 2.34
CA PHE A 122 22.30 -4.96 3.11
C PHE A 122 22.77 -6.22 3.88
N ASP A 123 24.01 -6.68 3.70
CA ASP A 123 24.50 -7.95 4.25
C ASP A 123 24.41 -8.07 5.78
N GLU A 124 24.62 -6.96 6.49
CA GLU A 124 24.52 -6.93 7.96
C GLU A 124 23.07 -6.87 8.47
N VAL A 125 22.14 -6.35 7.66
CA VAL A 125 20.74 -6.21 8.06
C VAL A 125 19.86 -7.36 7.60
N ALA A 126 20.21 -8.02 6.49
CA ALA A 126 19.40 -9.07 5.86
C ALA A 126 19.77 -10.46 6.38
N ASP A 127 18.78 -11.34 6.51
CA ASP A 127 19.02 -12.78 6.65
C ASP A 127 19.28 -13.41 5.28
N SER A 128 18.50 -12.99 4.27
CA SER A 128 18.74 -13.28 2.86
C SER A 128 18.55 -12.03 2.00
N ILE A 129 19.24 -11.99 0.88
CA ILE A 129 19.10 -10.96 -0.15
C ILE A 129 18.58 -11.64 -1.41
N GLU A 130 17.45 -11.16 -1.91
CA GLU A 130 16.79 -11.69 -3.11
C GLU A 130 17.09 -10.79 -4.31
N LEU A 131 17.80 -11.33 -5.31
CA LEU A 131 18.04 -10.65 -6.58
C LEU A 131 16.82 -10.77 -7.49
N ASN A 132 16.14 -9.65 -7.73
CA ASN A 132 15.00 -9.59 -8.64
C ASN A 132 15.47 -9.37 -10.08
N PHE A 133 15.48 -10.46 -10.86
CA PHE A 133 15.94 -10.49 -12.26
C PHE A 133 14.87 -10.07 -13.29
N SER A 134 13.74 -9.49 -12.86
CA SER A 134 12.71 -9.01 -13.80
C SER A 134 13.03 -7.66 -14.47
N CYS A 135 14.22 -7.07 -14.24
CA CYS A 135 14.59 -5.80 -14.87
C CYS A 135 14.63 -5.93 -16.40
N PRO A 136 13.97 -5.02 -17.15
CA PRO A 136 13.84 -5.11 -18.60
C PRO A 136 15.11 -4.76 -19.38
N HIS A 137 16.15 -4.24 -18.71
CA HIS A 137 17.37 -3.77 -19.38
C HIS A 137 18.61 -4.48 -18.81
N ALA A 138 19.02 -5.58 -19.43
CA ALA A 138 20.43 -5.98 -19.36
C ALA A 138 21.28 -4.95 -20.16
N LYS A 139 22.57 -4.77 -19.79
CA LYS A 139 23.54 -3.88 -20.46
C LYS A 139 23.30 -3.77 -21.99
N ALA A 140 23.48 -2.56 -22.52
CA ALA A 140 23.23 -2.20 -23.92
C ALA A 140 23.79 -3.26 -24.90
N GLY A 141 22.89 -3.97 -25.60
CA GLY A 141 23.22 -4.98 -26.60
C GLY A 141 22.43 -6.29 -26.51
N PHE A 142 21.85 -6.63 -25.35
CA PHE A 142 21.25 -7.96 -25.15
C PHE A 142 19.71 -8.06 -25.25
N GLY A 143 18.98 -6.94 -25.35
CA GLY A 143 17.56 -6.90 -25.74
C GLY A 143 16.53 -7.66 -24.88
N ALA A 144 16.97 -8.49 -23.93
CA ALA A 144 16.15 -9.34 -23.06
C ALA A 144 16.33 -8.93 -21.58
N SER A 145 15.30 -9.16 -20.76
CA SER A 145 15.38 -9.02 -19.30
C SER A 145 16.34 -10.05 -18.72
N ILE A 146 17.11 -9.68 -17.69
CA ILE A 146 18.17 -10.50 -17.06
C ILE A 146 17.71 -11.94 -16.80
N GLY A 147 16.51 -12.12 -16.24
CA GLY A 147 15.98 -13.45 -15.88
C GLY A 147 15.46 -14.31 -17.04
N LYS A 148 15.51 -13.84 -18.28
CA LYS A 148 15.08 -14.61 -19.46
C LYS A 148 16.22 -15.28 -20.21
N ASP A 149 17.45 -14.89 -19.94
CA ASP A 149 18.64 -15.43 -20.59
C ASP A 149 19.50 -16.15 -19.54
N ILE A 150 19.70 -17.45 -19.74
CA ILE A 150 20.44 -18.31 -18.81
C ILE A 150 21.90 -17.87 -18.65
N CYS A 151 22.55 -17.42 -19.73
CA CYS A 151 23.94 -16.98 -19.73
C CYS A 151 24.08 -15.67 -18.95
N VAL A 152 23.20 -14.70 -19.19
CA VAL A 152 23.19 -13.41 -18.49
C VAL A 152 22.89 -13.61 -17.01
N ALA A 153 21.85 -14.36 -16.66
CA ALA A 153 21.50 -14.64 -15.27
C ALA A 153 22.66 -15.31 -14.51
N SER A 154 23.27 -16.33 -15.11
CA SER A 154 24.39 -17.07 -14.51
C SER A 154 25.64 -16.19 -14.34
N ASP A 155 25.95 -15.36 -15.34
CA ASP A 155 27.10 -14.45 -15.30
C ASP A 155 26.96 -13.40 -14.20
N TYR A 156 25.75 -12.83 -14.01
CA TYR A 156 25.47 -11.88 -12.94
C TYR A 156 25.68 -12.53 -11.57
N VAL A 157 25.12 -13.72 -11.35
CA VAL A 157 25.26 -14.44 -10.07
C VAL A 157 26.73 -14.76 -9.79
N ARG A 158 27.48 -15.25 -10.79
CA ARG A 158 28.90 -15.54 -10.65
C ARG A 158 29.69 -14.30 -10.25
N GLN A 159 29.54 -13.19 -10.98
CA GLN A 159 30.27 -11.96 -10.71
C GLN A 159 29.98 -11.40 -9.32
N ILE A 160 28.72 -11.42 -8.88
CA ILE A 160 28.33 -10.96 -7.54
C ILE A 160 28.96 -11.85 -6.46
N CYS A 161 28.88 -13.19 -6.63
CA CYS A 161 29.42 -14.13 -5.67
C CYS A 161 30.95 -14.07 -5.57
N GLU A 162 31.65 -13.89 -6.69
CA GLU A 162 33.12 -13.73 -6.74
C GLU A 162 33.57 -12.37 -6.19
N SER A 163 32.77 -11.32 -6.34
CA SER A 163 33.09 -9.96 -5.86
C SER A 163 32.85 -9.75 -4.36
N TYR A 164 32.11 -10.66 -3.72
CA TYR A 164 31.83 -10.63 -2.28
C TYR A 164 31.61 -12.05 -1.71
N PRO A 165 32.64 -12.91 -1.71
CA PRO A 165 32.54 -14.30 -1.26
C PRO A 165 32.29 -14.42 0.26
N GLU A 166 32.69 -13.42 1.04
CA GLU A 166 32.59 -13.36 2.50
C GLU A 166 31.22 -12.91 3.03
N ARG A 167 30.21 -12.76 2.16
CA ARG A 167 28.84 -12.40 2.55
C ARG A 167 28.29 -13.30 3.66
N LYS A 168 27.54 -12.71 4.59
CA LYS A 168 26.86 -13.44 5.67
C LYS A 168 25.46 -13.89 5.25
N SER A 169 24.75 -13.01 4.55
CA SER A 169 23.39 -13.23 4.06
C SER A 169 23.34 -14.27 2.94
N LEU A 170 22.23 -15.00 2.87
CA LEU A 170 21.99 -15.95 1.78
C LEU A 170 21.54 -15.21 0.51
N LEU A 171 22.08 -15.60 -0.64
CA LEU A 171 21.74 -14.99 -1.92
C LEU A 171 20.65 -15.81 -2.63
N PHE A 172 19.43 -15.30 -2.67
CA PHE A 172 18.30 -15.90 -3.38
C PHE A 172 18.11 -15.26 -4.75
N ILE A 173 17.73 -16.03 -5.77
CA ILE A 173 17.43 -15.51 -7.11
C ILE A 173 15.93 -15.60 -7.38
N LYS A 174 15.28 -14.45 -7.64
CA LYS A 174 13.86 -14.42 -7.97
C LYS A 174 13.62 -14.57 -9.46
N LEU A 175 13.12 -15.74 -9.85
CA LEU A 175 12.97 -16.14 -11.24
C LEU A 175 11.62 -15.71 -11.84
N THR A 176 11.66 -15.41 -13.13
CA THR A 176 10.49 -15.09 -13.95
C THR A 176 9.96 -16.36 -14.62
N PRO A 177 8.63 -16.58 -14.67
CA PRO A 177 8.04 -17.73 -15.35
C PRO A 177 7.96 -17.56 -16.87
N ASN A 178 8.37 -16.40 -17.39
CA ASN A 178 8.23 -15.99 -18.79
C ASN A 178 9.41 -16.47 -19.64
N VAL A 179 9.71 -17.77 -19.54
CA VAL A 179 10.82 -18.49 -20.16
C VAL A 179 10.38 -19.89 -20.55
N ASP A 180 11.11 -20.53 -21.46
CA ASP A 180 10.78 -21.87 -21.95
C ASP A 180 11.03 -22.95 -20.89
N ASN A 181 12.13 -22.85 -20.13
CA ASN A 181 12.48 -23.78 -19.06
C ASN A 181 13.06 -23.04 -17.86
N ILE A 182 12.25 -22.84 -16.81
CA ILE A 182 12.68 -22.14 -15.59
C ILE A 182 13.62 -22.99 -14.73
N GLY A 183 13.50 -24.33 -14.82
CA GLY A 183 14.36 -25.27 -14.09
C GLY A 183 15.83 -25.22 -14.54
N GLU A 184 16.08 -25.10 -15.84
CA GLU A 184 17.45 -24.92 -16.37
C GLU A 184 18.11 -23.65 -15.85
N ILE A 185 17.37 -22.53 -15.83
CA ILE A 185 17.88 -21.26 -15.28
C ILE A 185 18.16 -21.40 -13.79
N ALA A 186 17.23 -22.02 -13.03
CA ALA A 186 17.40 -22.26 -11.59
C ALA A 186 18.67 -23.07 -11.31
N LYS A 187 18.88 -24.17 -12.04
CA LYS A 187 20.08 -24.99 -11.90
C LYS A 187 21.36 -24.19 -12.20
N ALA A 188 21.37 -23.43 -13.30
CA ALA A 188 22.56 -22.69 -13.71
C ALA A 188 22.95 -21.57 -12.72
N VAL A 189 21.97 -20.86 -12.14
CA VAL A 189 22.28 -19.84 -11.12
C VAL A 189 22.75 -20.46 -9.80
N MET A 190 22.23 -21.64 -9.42
CA MET A 190 22.73 -22.38 -8.26
C MET A 190 24.19 -22.85 -8.47
N GLU A 191 24.52 -23.35 -9.66
CA GLU A 191 25.90 -23.72 -10.02
C GLU A 191 26.87 -22.51 -10.01
N CYS A 192 26.35 -21.29 -10.15
CA CYS A 192 27.13 -20.05 -10.06
C CYS A 192 27.23 -19.47 -8.65
N GLY A 193 26.70 -20.15 -7.63
CA GLY A 193 26.91 -19.81 -6.22
C GLY A 193 25.75 -19.10 -5.53
N ALA A 194 24.56 -19.08 -6.12
CA ALA A 194 23.33 -18.75 -5.39
C ALA A 194 23.09 -19.75 -4.24
N ASP A 195 22.41 -19.29 -3.19
CA ASP A 195 22.11 -20.10 -2.01
C ASP A 195 20.65 -20.60 -1.98
N GLY A 196 19.78 -20.06 -2.84
CA GLY A 196 18.38 -20.48 -2.94
C GLY A 196 17.62 -19.82 -4.08
N ILE A 197 16.39 -20.27 -4.32
CA ILE A 197 15.53 -19.79 -5.40
C ILE A 197 14.24 -19.21 -4.82
N THR A 198 13.77 -18.11 -5.40
CA THR A 198 12.41 -17.61 -5.19
C THR A 198 11.67 -17.63 -6.52
N ALA A 199 10.45 -18.17 -6.55
CA ALA A 199 9.67 -18.22 -7.78
C ALA A 199 8.16 -18.31 -7.47
N ILE A 200 7.26 -17.74 -8.26
CA ILE A 200 7.52 -17.03 -9.51
C ILE A 200 7.33 -15.51 -9.37
N ASN A 201 7.96 -14.76 -10.26
CA ASN A 201 7.56 -13.39 -10.56
C ASN A 201 6.26 -13.37 -11.41
N THR A 202 5.73 -12.20 -11.73
CA THR A 202 4.48 -12.05 -12.51
C THR A 202 4.58 -12.66 -13.91
N VAL A 203 3.46 -13.12 -14.46
CA VAL A 203 3.34 -13.63 -15.84
C VAL A 203 3.03 -12.48 -16.81
N GLY A 204 3.51 -12.53 -18.06
CA GLY A 204 3.24 -11.54 -19.10
C GLY A 204 4.47 -10.70 -19.50
N PRO A 205 4.31 -9.42 -19.87
CA PRO A 205 3.15 -8.54 -19.63
C PRO A 205 2.03 -8.63 -20.69
N GLU A 206 0.79 -8.37 -20.29
CA GLU A 206 -0.42 -8.34 -21.15
C GLU A 206 -1.16 -7.01 -21.02
N LEU A 207 -1.99 -6.64 -22.01
CA LEU A 207 -2.82 -5.44 -21.98
C LEU A 207 -4.00 -5.65 -21.03
N HIS A 208 -4.21 -4.69 -20.10
CA HIS A 208 -5.34 -4.71 -19.17
C HIS A 208 -6.32 -3.59 -19.52
N THR A 209 -7.51 -3.97 -19.97
CA THR A 209 -8.56 -3.04 -20.43
C THR A 209 -9.70 -3.00 -19.41
N ASP A 210 -10.15 -1.81 -19.06
CA ASP A 210 -11.33 -1.65 -18.19
C ASP A 210 -12.61 -1.99 -18.97
N PRO A 211 -13.46 -2.87 -18.45
CA PRO A 211 -14.65 -3.34 -19.16
C PRO A 211 -15.72 -2.25 -19.36
N VAL A 212 -15.67 -1.14 -18.61
CA VAL A 212 -16.67 -0.05 -18.70
C VAL A 212 -16.26 0.98 -19.74
N SER A 213 -15.04 1.50 -19.66
CA SER A 213 -14.48 2.50 -20.56
C SER A 213 -13.98 1.93 -21.90
N GLY A 214 -13.63 0.64 -21.93
CA GLY A 214 -12.94 0.01 -23.05
C GLY A 214 -11.51 0.53 -23.27
N LYS A 215 -10.92 1.21 -22.28
CA LYS A 215 -9.58 1.82 -22.36
C LYS A 215 -8.54 1.03 -21.56
N PRO A 216 -7.25 1.09 -21.95
CA PRO A 216 -6.16 0.56 -21.13
C PRO A 216 -6.15 1.22 -19.74
N ILE A 217 -6.04 0.42 -18.69
CA ILE A 217 -6.06 0.93 -17.31
C ILE A 217 -4.67 1.44 -16.89
N LEU A 218 -3.65 0.61 -17.09
CA LEU A 218 -2.31 0.88 -16.59
C LEU A 218 -1.64 2.03 -17.36
N GLN A 219 -0.94 2.91 -16.66
CA GLN A 219 -0.23 4.03 -17.27
C GLN A 219 1.28 3.78 -17.28
N ASN A 220 1.83 3.43 -18.45
CA ASN A 220 3.25 3.18 -18.65
C ASN A 220 3.65 3.30 -20.14
N ALA A 221 4.96 3.28 -20.41
CA ALA A 221 5.51 3.34 -21.76
C ALA A 221 5.20 2.11 -22.64
N LEU A 222 4.72 1.00 -22.06
CA LEU A 222 4.36 -0.23 -22.77
C LEU A 222 2.91 -0.23 -23.27
N GLY A 223 2.22 0.91 -23.23
CA GLY A 223 0.86 1.06 -23.77
C GLY A 223 -0.20 0.38 -22.89
N GLY A 224 -0.03 0.39 -21.57
CA GLY A 224 -0.96 -0.19 -20.60
C GLY A 224 -0.83 -1.70 -20.40
N LYS A 225 0.29 -2.27 -20.86
CA LYS A 225 0.64 -3.65 -20.54
C LYS A 225 1.23 -3.77 -19.14
N GLY A 226 0.91 -4.85 -18.44
CA GLY A 226 1.39 -5.12 -17.08
C GLY A 226 1.47 -6.61 -16.77
N GLY A 227 2.22 -6.94 -15.72
CA GLY A 227 2.37 -8.31 -15.23
C GLY A 227 1.10 -8.81 -14.55
N LYS A 228 0.75 -10.06 -14.78
CA LYS A 228 -0.37 -10.80 -14.20
C LYS A 228 0.04 -11.45 -12.89
N SER A 229 -0.86 -11.38 -11.93
CA SER A 229 -0.77 -11.99 -10.61
C SER A 229 -2.16 -12.37 -10.11
N GLY A 230 -2.26 -12.95 -8.92
CA GLY A 230 -3.51 -13.52 -8.43
C GLY A 230 -3.76 -14.90 -9.02
N GLU A 231 -5.01 -15.33 -9.02
CA GLU A 231 -5.39 -16.71 -9.37
C GLU A 231 -4.95 -17.12 -10.79
N TRP A 232 -4.84 -16.17 -11.73
CA TRP A 232 -4.39 -16.38 -13.11
C TRP A 232 -3.04 -17.07 -13.23
N VAL A 233 -2.17 -16.92 -12.23
CA VAL A 233 -0.80 -17.44 -12.29
C VAL A 233 -0.60 -18.65 -11.40
N TYR A 234 -1.63 -19.12 -10.68
CA TYR A 234 -1.51 -20.20 -9.71
C TYR A 234 -1.02 -21.50 -10.37
N ASP A 235 -1.69 -21.95 -11.43
CA ASP A 235 -1.32 -23.20 -12.12
C ASP A 235 0.10 -23.13 -12.67
N ARG A 236 0.46 -22.02 -13.32
CA ARG A 236 1.83 -21.81 -13.83
C ARG A 236 2.86 -21.78 -12.70
N ALA A 237 2.52 -21.23 -11.53
CA ALA A 237 3.41 -21.23 -10.38
C ALA A 237 3.66 -22.66 -9.87
N ILE A 238 2.62 -23.49 -9.74
CA ILE A 238 2.75 -24.89 -9.33
C ILE A 238 3.66 -25.67 -10.30
N GLU A 239 3.48 -25.49 -11.61
CA GLU A 239 4.35 -26.11 -12.62
C GLU A 239 5.80 -25.64 -12.49
N ALA A 240 6.02 -24.33 -12.39
CA ALA A 240 7.35 -23.75 -12.27
C ALA A 240 8.09 -24.24 -11.01
N ILE A 241 7.40 -24.38 -9.87
CA ILE A 241 8.01 -24.90 -8.65
C ILE A 241 8.42 -26.38 -8.80
N LYS A 242 7.60 -27.20 -9.47
CA LYS A 242 7.97 -28.60 -9.79
C LYS A 242 9.20 -28.66 -10.69
N GLU A 243 9.21 -27.86 -11.76
CA GLU A 243 10.36 -27.78 -12.69
C GLU A 243 11.64 -27.37 -11.96
N ILE A 244 11.57 -26.35 -11.10
CA ILE A 244 12.69 -25.89 -10.29
C ILE A 244 13.16 -27.00 -9.37
N ARG A 245 12.26 -27.56 -8.55
CA ARG A 245 12.62 -28.61 -7.57
C ARG A 245 13.27 -29.81 -8.24
N GLN A 246 12.72 -30.27 -9.36
CA GLN A 246 13.28 -31.37 -10.14
C GLN A 246 14.70 -31.06 -10.65
N ALA A 247 14.97 -29.81 -11.04
CA ALA A 247 16.27 -29.41 -11.57
C ALA A 247 17.34 -29.18 -10.50
N VAL A 248 16.97 -28.67 -9.32
CA VAL A 248 17.92 -28.27 -8.26
C VAL A 248 18.06 -29.27 -7.12
N GLY A 249 17.12 -30.22 -6.96
CA GLY A 249 17.12 -31.23 -5.90
C GLY A 249 16.60 -30.72 -4.55
N ASP A 250 16.46 -31.63 -3.57
CA ASP A 250 15.73 -31.37 -2.31
C ASP A 250 16.49 -30.50 -1.29
N ASP A 251 17.82 -30.38 -1.43
CA ASP A 251 18.64 -29.64 -0.47
C ASP A 251 18.70 -28.13 -0.77
N VAL A 252 18.23 -27.70 -1.95
CA VAL A 252 18.21 -26.27 -2.32
C VAL A 252 16.95 -25.61 -1.78
N PRO A 253 17.06 -24.52 -0.99
CA PRO A 253 15.93 -23.74 -0.53
C PRO A 253 15.10 -23.13 -1.68
N VAL A 254 13.79 -23.34 -1.66
CA VAL A 254 12.84 -22.77 -2.64
C VAL A 254 11.71 -22.02 -1.93
N ILE A 255 11.62 -20.72 -2.14
CA ILE A 255 10.45 -19.91 -1.73
C ILE A 255 9.48 -19.86 -2.91
N GLY A 256 8.37 -20.59 -2.80
CA GLY A 256 7.33 -20.69 -3.83
C GLY A 256 6.21 -19.68 -3.66
N MET A 257 5.74 -19.06 -4.74
CA MET A 257 4.68 -18.05 -4.71
C MET A 257 4.00 -17.91 -6.07
N GLY A 258 2.81 -17.33 -6.06
CA GLY A 258 2.01 -17.04 -7.26
C GLY A 258 0.61 -17.61 -7.11
N GLY A 259 -0.39 -16.74 -7.04
CA GLY A 259 -1.80 -17.12 -6.99
C GLY A 259 -2.28 -17.86 -5.74
N VAL A 260 -1.44 -18.06 -4.72
CA VAL A 260 -1.83 -18.66 -3.45
C VAL A 260 -2.75 -17.71 -2.68
N SER A 261 -3.93 -18.20 -2.33
CA SER A 261 -4.99 -17.45 -1.67
C SER A 261 -5.61 -18.15 -0.45
N ASP A 262 -5.35 -19.44 -0.25
CA ASP A 262 -5.88 -20.21 0.87
C ASP A 262 -4.95 -21.36 1.31
N GLY A 263 -5.32 -22.05 2.40
CA GLY A 263 -4.56 -23.17 2.94
C GLY A 263 -4.44 -24.37 2.00
N ARG A 264 -5.44 -24.60 1.13
CA ARG A 264 -5.37 -25.68 0.14
C ARG A 264 -4.27 -25.39 -0.87
N GLN A 265 -4.30 -24.20 -1.45
CA GLN A 265 -3.32 -23.77 -2.44
C GLN A 265 -1.90 -23.68 -1.85
N CYS A 266 -1.78 -23.25 -0.60
CA CYS A 266 -0.51 -23.26 0.11
C CYS A 266 0.04 -24.69 0.28
N SER A 267 -0.81 -25.65 0.70
CA SER A 267 -0.41 -27.07 0.82
C SER A 267 0.04 -27.68 -0.52
N GLU A 268 -0.59 -27.28 -1.63
CA GLU A 268 -0.25 -27.74 -2.97
C GLU A 268 1.07 -27.15 -3.45
N MET A 269 1.37 -25.89 -3.14
CA MET A 269 2.66 -25.26 -3.41
C MET A 269 3.81 -25.95 -2.68
N ILE A 270 3.60 -26.37 -1.43
CA ILE A 270 4.59 -27.16 -0.67
C ILE A 270 4.77 -28.54 -1.30
N LYS A 271 3.68 -29.22 -1.64
CA LYS A 271 3.73 -30.52 -2.37
C LYS A 271 4.41 -30.42 -3.73
N ALA A 272 4.34 -29.26 -4.38
CA ALA A 272 5.04 -29.00 -5.64
C ALA A 272 6.56 -28.88 -5.46
N GLY A 273 7.03 -28.60 -4.24
CA GLY A 273 8.45 -28.52 -3.91
C GLY A 273 8.88 -27.23 -3.22
N ALA A 274 7.97 -26.34 -2.83
CA ALA A 274 8.34 -25.14 -2.06
C ALA A 274 8.65 -25.49 -0.59
N ASP A 275 9.62 -24.80 -0.01
CA ASP A 275 10.00 -24.90 1.41
C ASP A 275 9.37 -23.79 2.27
N ALA A 276 9.08 -22.65 1.63
CA ALA A 276 8.24 -21.58 2.18
C ALA A 276 7.32 -21.05 1.08
N VAL A 277 6.14 -20.54 1.47
CA VAL A 277 5.11 -20.08 0.54
C VAL A 277 4.84 -18.58 0.69
N GLY A 278 5.07 -17.83 -0.39
CA GLY A 278 4.80 -16.40 -0.47
C GLY A 278 3.35 -16.10 -0.85
N ILE A 279 2.69 -15.27 -0.05
CA ILE A 279 1.31 -14.79 -0.29
C ILE A 279 1.34 -13.28 -0.58
N GLY A 280 0.72 -12.89 -1.69
CA GLY A 280 0.73 -11.51 -2.19
C GLY A 280 -0.67 -11.01 -2.53
N SER A 281 -1.14 -11.29 -3.75
CA SER A 281 -2.39 -10.74 -4.30
C SER A 281 -3.63 -11.03 -3.46
N ALA A 282 -3.66 -12.12 -2.70
CA ALA A 282 -4.78 -12.43 -1.81
C ALA A 282 -5.04 -11.34 -0.74
N LEU A 283 -3.98 -10.62 -0.33
CA LEU A 283 -4.10 -9.53 0.66
C LEU A 283 -4.88 -8.32 0.14
N ALA A 284 -5.17 -8.25 -1.16
CA ALA A 284 -6.08 -7.23 -1.70
C ALA A 284 -7.54 -7.50 -1.34
N HIS A 285 -7.88 -8.77 -1.08
CA HIS A 285 -9.21 -9.24 -0.71
C HIS A 285 -9.30 -9.59 0.78
N VAL A 286 -8.23 -9.36 1.55
CA VAL A 286 -8.23 -9.56 3.01
C VAL A 286 -7.85 -8.23 3.65
N GLY A 287 -8.83 -7.58 4.29
CA GLY A 287 -8.60 -6.34 5.01
C GLY A 287 -7.47 -6.49 6.04
N GLN A 288 -6.66 -5.44 6.23
CA GLN A 288 -5.48 -5.49 7.11
C GLN A 288 -5.83 -5.93 8.54
N GLN A 289 -7.03 -5.58 9.01
CA GLN A 289 -7.61 -6.00 10.30
C GLN A 289 -7.66 -7.54 10.45
N ASN A 290 -7.78 -8.25 9.33
CA ASN A 290 -7.97 -9.70 9.27
C ASN A 290 -6.71 -10.45 8.78
N TRP A 291 -5.58 -9.78 8.55
CA TRP A 291 -4.36 -10.47 8.10
C TRP A 291 -3.92 -11.56 9.09
N THR A 292 -3.93 -11.28 10.39
CA THR A 292 -3.53 -12.26 11.41
C THR A 292 -4.40 -13.52 11.39
N PRO A 293 -5.73 -13.46 11.58
CA PRO A 293 -6.57 -14.67 11.50
C PRO A 293 -6.51 -15.35 10.13
N TYR A 294 -6.31 -14.59 9.04
CA TYR A 294 -6.14 -15.17 7.70
C TYR A 294 -4.87 -16.00 7.58
N PHE A 295 -3.71 -15.47 7.94
CA PHE A 295 -2.45 -16.21 7.87
C PHE A 295 -2.42 -17.40 8.85
N ASP A 296 -3.01 -17.24 10.03
CA ASP A 296 -3.17 -18.34 11.00
C ASP A 296 -4.03 -19.48 10.41
N ALA A 297 -5.14 -19.14 9.75
CA ALA A 297 -6.01 -20.10 9.07
C ALA A 297 -5.28 -20.81 7.92
N VAL A 298 -4.62 -20.06 7.03
CA VAL A 298 -3.83 -20.63 5.92
C VAL A 298 -2.80 -21.62 6.45
N LYS A 299 -2.08 -21.28 7.52
CA LYS A 299 -1.05 -22.16 8.12
C LYS A 299 -1.67 -23.44 8.67
N ALA A 300 -2.69 -23.32 9.52
CA ALA A 300 -3.34 -24.46 10.16
C ALA A 300 -3.98 -25.43 9.15
N GLU A 301 -4.68 -24.89 8.15
CA GLU A 301 -5.29 -25.66 7.06
C GLU A 301 -4.24 -26.41 6.23
N SER A 302 -3.15 -25.72 5.88
CA SER A 302 -2.05 -26.32 5.12
C SER A 302 -1.42 -27.49 5.88
N GLU A 303 -1.16 -27.32 7.18
CA GLU A 303 -0.58 -28.36 8.03
C GLU A 303 -1.49 -29.59 8.13
N ALA A 304 -2.80 -29.40 8.29
CA ALA A 304 -3.78 -30.49 8.32
C ALA A 304 -3.79 -31.26 6.98
N LEU A 305 -3.85 -30.54 5.86
CA LEU A 305 -3.86 -31.14 4.52
C LEU A 305 -2.55 -31.87 4.16
N LEU A 306 -1.41 -31.40 4.65
CA LEU A 306 -0.12 -32.08 4.48
C LEU A 306 -0.03 -33.37 5.32
N LYS A 307 -0.74 -33.44 6.45
CA LYS A 307 -0.88 -34.65 7.29
C LYS A 307 -1.95 -35.62 6.76
N GLY A 308 -2.58 -35.32 5.62
CA GLY A 308 -3.65 -36.14 5.03
C GLY A 308 -4.98 -36.07 5.78
N GLN A 309 -5.19 -35.00 6.57
CA GLN A 309 -6.44 -34.75 7.27
C GLN A 309 -7.36 -33.89 6.40
N ASP A 310 -8.67 -34.07 6.57
CA ASP A 310 -9.64 -33.14 6.01
C ASP A 310 -9.57 -31.81 6.75
N ALA A 311 -9.62 -30.71 6.01
CA ALA A 311 -9.63 -29.36 6.54
C ALA A 311 -10.70 -28.52 5.86
N GLU A 312 -11.52 -27.84 6.67
CA GLU A 312 -12.37 -26.75 6.18
C GLU A 312 -11.47 -25.56 5.82
N ILE A 313 -11.65 -25.01 4.62
CA ILE A 313 -10.81 -23.92 4.10
C ILE A 313 -11.42 -22.58 4.52
N ALA A 314 -11.34 -22.26 5.81
CA ALA A 314 -11.85 -21.04 6.41
C ALA A 314 -11.16 -19.80 5.85
N SER A 315 -9.86 -19.88 5.53
CA SER A 315 -9.10 -18.77 4.97
C SER A 315 -9.71 -18.27 3.65
N ARG A 316 -10.26 -19.16 2.83
CA ARG A 316 -10.94 -18.81 1.56
C ARG A 316 -12.21 -17.98 1.81
N ALA A 317 -12.93 -18.26 2.90
CA ALA A 317 -14.14 -17.53 3.26
C ALA A 317 -13.86 -16.10 3.78
N MET A 318 -12.61 -15.82 4.19
CA MET A 318 -12.19 -14.48 4.62
C MET A 318 -11.93 -13.52 3.46
N LEU A 319 -11.81 -14.02 2.23
CA LEU A 319 -11.61 -13.19 1.05
C LEU A 319 -12.93 -12.48 0.69
N THR A 320 -12.85 -11.17 0.50
CA THR A 320 -13.96 -10.38 -0.01
C THR A 320 -14.33 -10.83 -1.43
N LYS A 321 -15.62 -11.08 -1.64
CA LYS A 321 -16.15 -11.48 -2.96
C LYS A 321 -16.31 -10.29 -3.89
N GLY A 322 -16.12 -10.53 -5.19
CA GLY A 322 -16.20 -9.53 -6.24
C GLY A 322 -14.96 -8.64 -6.33
N SER A 323 -14.89 -7.85 -7.42
CA SER A 323 -13.76 -6.95 -7.65
C SER A 323 -13.81 -5.70 -6.77
N THR A 324 -12.66 -5.39 -6.19
CA THR A 324 -12.38 -4.24 -5.32
C THR A 324 -11.91 -3.00 -6.10
N MET A 325 -11.61 -3.13 -7.39
CA MET A 325 -11.07 -2.03 -8.22
C MET A 325 -11.93 -1.68 -9.44
N LYS A 326 -13.21 -2.03 -9.43
CA LYS A 326 -14.12 -1.80 -10.55
C LYS A 326 -14.44 -0.30 -10.74
N TYR A 327 -14.19 0.20 -11.95
CA TYR A 327 -14.63 1.54 -12.33
C TYR A 327 -16.12 1.59 -12.66
N ARG A 328 -16.72 2.74 -12.42
CA ARG A 328 -18.06 3.13 -12.87
C ARG A 328 -17.95 4.46 -13.61
N ALA A 329 -18.71 4.60 -14.69
CA ALA A 329 -18.77 5.83 -15.46
C ALA A 329 -19.76 6.79 -14.82
N TYR A 330 -19.40 8.06 -14.81
CA TYR A 330 -20.20 9.18 -14.33
C TYR A 330 -20.14 10.32 -15.35
N THR A 331 -21.25 11.02 -15.52
CA THR A 331 -21.36 12.22 -16.34
C THR A 331 -21.19 13.45 -15.46
N VAL A 332 -20.35 14.38 -15.91
CA VAL A 332 -20.18 15.68 -15.28
C VAL A 332 -21.46 16.49 -15.47
N THR A 333 -22.08 16.90 -14.36
CA THR A 333 -23.32 17.69 -14.36
C THR A 333 -23.10 19.17 -14.07
N GLU A 334 -22.01 19.51 -13.39
CA GLU A 334 -21.62 20.90 -13.13
C GLU A 334 -20.11 21.02 -12.92
N VAL A 335 -19.50 22.06 -13.48
CA VAL A 335 -18.10 22.46 -13.26
C VAL A 335 -18.10 23.91 -12.79
N LYS A 336 -17.93 24.13 -11.48
CA LYS A 336 -18.00 25.48 -10.89
C LYS A 336 -16.66 25.89 -10.28
N LEU A 337 -16.02 26.87 -10.91
CA LEU A 337 -14.78 27.46 -10.39
C LEU A 337 -15.07 28.25 -9.11
N HIS A 338 -14.43 27.86 -8.00
CA HIS A 338 -14.54 28.57 -6.73
C HIS A 338 -13.50 29.69 -6.62
N CYS A 339 -12.25 29.41 -7.01
CA CYS A 339 -11.18 30.38 -7.17
C CYS A 339 -10.16 29.86 -8.20
N GLU A 340 -9.07 30.60 -8.45
CA GLU A 340 -8.08 30.29 -9.50
C GLU A 340 -7.57 28.84 -9.49
N ASP A 341 -7.41 28.26 -8.29
CA ASP A 341 -6.85 26.93 -8.09
C ASP A 341 -7.85 25.91 -7.50
N THR A 342 -9.12 26.27 -7.32
CA THR A 342 -10.13 25.39 -6.68
C THR A 342 -11.42 25.31 -7.49
N LEU A 343 -11.84 24.08 -7.77
CA LEU A 343 -13.01 23.71 -8.57
C LEU A 343 -13.98 22.88 -7.71
N LEU A 344 -15.28 23.10 -7.89
CA LEU A 344 -16.34 22.20 -7.48
C LEU A 344 -16.80 21.37 -8.69
N LEU A 345 -16.63 20.06 -8.61
CA LEU A 345 -17.03 19.11 -9.65
C LEU A 345 -18.26 18.33 -9.16
N THR A 346 -19.38 18.46 -9.84
CA THR A 346 -20.59 17.68 -9.57
C THR A 346 -20.80 16.63 -10.66
N LEU A 347 -21.09 15.41 -10.24
CA LEU A 347 -21.36 14.26 -11.11
C LEU A 347 -22.82 13.81 -10.99
N ASP A 348 -23.30 13.06 -11.96
CA ASP A 348 -24.57 12.36 -11.85
C ASP A 348 -24.52 11.24 -10.79
N GLY A 349 -25.69 10.79 -10.34
CA GLY A 349 -25.78 9.76 -9.31
C GLY A 349 -25.46 10.25 -7.89
N SER A 350 -25.23 9.27 -7.00
CA SER A 350 -24.98 9.49 -5.57
C SER A 350 -24.16 8.34 -4.97
N MET A 351 -23.59 8.57 -3.79
CA MET A 351 -22.95 7.53 -2.97
C MET A 351 -23.51 7.58 -1.54
N LYS A 352 -24.77 7.17 -1.37
CA LYS A 352 -25.52 7.29 -0.11
C LYS A 352 -24.90 6.54 1.06
N ASP A 353 -24.16 5.47 0.77
CA ASP A 353 -23.49 4.64 1.76
C ASP A 353 -22.06 5.14 2.09
N PHE A 354 -21.62 6.25 1.50
CA PHE A 354 -20.30 6.83 1.77
C PHE A 354 -20.17 7.25 3.24
N GLN A 355 -19.05 6.92 3.85
CA GLN A 355 -18.77 7.17 5.27
C GLN A 355 -17.60 8.12 5.44
N ALA A 356 -17.61 8.90 6.52
CA ALA A 356 -16.47 9.77 6.82
C ALA A 356 -15.21 8.92 7.05
N GLY A 357 -14.09 9.30 6.43
CA GLY A 357 -12.86 8.51 6.44
C GLY A 357 -12.68 7.64 5.21
N GLU A 358 -13.70 7.50 4.37
CA GLU A 358 -13.58 6.89 3.05
C GLU A 358 -13.14 7.90 1.98
N PHE A 359 -12.66 7.40 0.85
CA PHE A 359 -12.35 8.19 -0.34
C PHE A 359 -12.48 7.33 -1.60
N VAL A 360 -12.47 7.97 -2.76
CA VAL A 360 -12.59 7.29 -4.06
C VAL A 360 -11.44 7.68 -4.96
N PHE A 361 -11.19 6.89 -6.00
CA PHE A 361 -10.28 7.31 -7.08
C PHE A 361 -11.10 7.88 -8.23
N LEU A 362 -10.75 9.09 -8.66
CA LEU A 362 -11.18 9.62 -9.94
C LEU A 362 -10.17 9.24 -11.00
N TRP A 363 -10.64 8.77 -12.14
CA TRP A 363 -9.84 8.29 -13.26
C TRP A 363 -10.28 8.94 -14.57
N LEU A 364 -9.28 9.44 -15.31
CA LEU A 364 -9.40 9.91 -16.67
C LEU A 364 -8.50 9.03 -17.55
N PRO A 365 -9.06 8.17 -18.42
CA PRO A 365 -8.27 7.25 -19.24
C PRO A 365 -7.17 7.96 -20.04
N GLY A 366 -5.97 7.38 -20.03
CA GLY A 366 -4.77 7.97 -20.66
C GLY A 366 -4.12 9.12 -19.90
N ILE A 367 -4.86 9.77 -18.99
CA ILE A 367 -4.33 10.84 -18.14
C ILE A 367 -3.83 10.30 -16.82
N GLY A 368 -4.60 9.46 -16.11
CA GLY A 368 -4.23 8.82 -14.85
C GLY A 368 -5.35 8.81 -13.83
N GLU A 369 -5.06 8.42 -12.58
CA GLU A 369 -6.01 8.46 -11.47
C GLU A 369 -5.44 9.13 -10.21
N LYS A 370 -6.32 9.69 -9.37
CA LYS A 370 -5.96 10.21 -8.04
C LYS A 370 -7.08 9.99 -7.01
N PRO A 371 -6.72 9.78 -5.73
CA PRO A 371 -7.70 9.69 -4.64
C PRO A 371 -8.30 11.07 -4.33
N PHE A 372 -9.60 11.10 -4.04
CA PHE A 372 -10.34 12.28 -3.58
C PHE A 372 -11.40 11.89 -2.55
N SER A 373 -11.52 12.72 -1.54
CA SER A 373 -12.65 12.69 -0.61
C SER A 373 -13.92 13.16 -1.32
N VAL A 374 -15.05 12.49 -1.04
CA VAL A 374 -16.36 12.89 -1.52
C VAL A 374 -16.86 14.03 -0.64
N ALA A 375 -17.06 15.22 -1.19
CA ALA A 375 -17.50 16.39 -0.42
C ALA A 375 -19.00 16.33 -0.11
N LYS A 376 -19.81 15.84 -1.05
CA LYS A 376 -21.23 15.51 -0.85
C LYS A 376 -21.55 14.20 -1.53
N ALA A 377 -22.33 13.37 -0.83
CA ALA A 377 -22.81 12.10 -1.36
C ALA A 377 -24.01 12.27 -2.32
N GLU A 378 -24.82 13.31 -2.15
CA GLU A 378 -26.00 13.61 -2.97
C GLU A 378 -26.28 15.13 -3.05
N PRO A 379 -26.17 15.77 -4.23
CA PRO A 379 -25.56 15.23 -5.44
C PRO A 379 -24.09 14.89 -5.21
N LEU A 380 -23.55 13.96 -6.00
CA LEU A 380 -22.15 13.54 -5.88
C LEU A 380 -21.21 14.70 -6.24
N MET A 381 -20.49 15.23 -5.25
CA MET A 381 -19.66 16.44 -5.42
C MET A 381 -18.24 16.25 -4.86
N PHE A 382 -17.27 16.84 -5.54
CA PHE A 382 -15.87 16.90 -5.14
C PHE A 382 -15.35 18.33 -5.09
N ILE A 383 -14.46 18.61 -4.13
CA ILE A 383 -13.64 19.84 -4.11
C ILE A 383 -12.26 19.48 -4.66
N ILE A 384 -11.90 20.03 -5.81
CA ILE A 384 -10.66 19.71 -6.50
C ILE A 384 -9.73 20.93 -6.46
N LYS A 385 -8.56 20.75 -5.85
CA LYS A 385 -7.47 21.73 -5.91
C LYS A 385 -6.54 21.42 -7.08
N LYS A 386 -6.21 22.41 -7.92
CA LYS A 386 -5.31 22.26 -9.07
C LYS A 386 -3.88 21.96 -8.60
N ARG A 387 -3.45 20.70 -8.74
CA ARG A 387 -2.13 20.17 -8.42
C ARG A 387 -1.66 19.12 -9.44
N GLY A 388 -0.91 19.58 -10.43
CA GLY A 388 -0.28 18.72 -11.44
C GLY A 388 -1.24 18.24 -12.53
N ALA A 389 -0.74 17.35 -13.38
CA ALA A 389 -1.36 17.03 -14.67
C ALA A 389 -2.77 16.41 -14.57
N PHE A 390 -3.05 15.58 -13.55
CA PHE A 390 -4.36 14.95 -13.42
C PHE A 390 -5.45 15.98 -13.10
N THR A 391 -5.27 16.77 -12.05
CA THR A 391 -6.25 17.79 -11.67
C THR A 391 -6.35 18.91 -12.72
N GLN A 392 -5.28 19.19 -13.47
CA GLN A 392 -5.38 20.13 -14.59
C GLN A 392 -6.36 19.61 -15.64
N ALA A 393 -6.26 18.33 -16.01
CA ALA A 393 -7.24 17.72 -16.93
C ALA A 393 -8.67 17.72 -16.37
N VAL A 394 -8.83 17.57 -15.05
CA VAL A 394 -10.15 17.71 -14.39
C VAL A 394 -10.69 19.14 -14.51
N PHE A 395 -9.85 20.16 -14.45
CA PHE A 395 -10.25 21.56 -14.66
C PHE A 395 -10.66 21.86 -16.11
N ASP A 396 -10.24 21.03 -17.06
CA ASP A 396 -10.56 21.19 -18.47
C ASP A 396 -11.87 20.47 -18.87
N LEU A 397 -12.48 19.71 -17.94
CA LEU A 397 -13.77 19.04 -18.13
C LEU A 397 -14.93 20.04 -18.26
N LYS A 398 -15.98 19.59 -18.94
CA LYS A 398 -17.23 20.34 -19.17
C LYS A 398 -18.43 19.47 -18.81
N GLU A 399 -19.57 20.11 -18.61
CA GLU A 399 -20.84 19.41 -18.47
C GLU A 399 -21.06 18.48 -19.67
N GLY A 400 -21.48 17.24 -19.39
CA GLY A 400 -21.63 16.16 -20.37
C GLY A 400 -20.39 15.28 -20.57
N ASP A 401 -19.20 15.69 -20.10
CA ASP A 401 -18.01 14.84 -20.17
C ASP A 401 -18.14 13.62 -19.24
N THR A 402 -17.42 12.55 -19.57
CA THR A 402 -17.38 11.33 -18.75
C THR A 402 -16.12 11.25 -17.90
N ILE A 403 -16.29 10.95 -16.62
CA ILE A 403 -15.22 10.61 -15.69
C ILE A 403 -15.51 9.26 -15.03
N PHE A 404 -14.46 8.52 -14.68
CA PHE A 404 -14.60 7.19 -14.08
C PHE A 404 -14.21 7.22 -12.61
N LEU A 405 -14.87 6.40 -11.80
CA LEU A 405 -14.65 6.33 -10.37
C LEU A 405 -14.59 4.88 -9.89
N ARG A 406 -13.64 4.57 -8.99
CA ARG A 406 -13.60 3.31 -8.23
C ARG A 406 -13.48 3.57 -6.72
N GLY A 407 -13.99 2.64 -5.92
CA GLY A 407 -14.13 2.77 -4.46
C GLY A 407 -15.60 2.66 -4.00
N PRO A 408 -15.91 3.09 -2.76
CA PRO A 408 -15.01 3.73 -1.80
C PRO A 408 -13.89 2.81 -1.28
N TYR A 409 -12.83 3.44 -0.78
CA TYR A 409 -11.73 2.84 -0.04
C TYR A 409 -11.59 3.52 1.32
N GLY A 410 -10.91 2.86 2.25
CA GLY A 410 -10.88 3.30 3.65
C GLY A 410 -11.99 2.61 4.44
N ALA A 411 -12.36 3.23 5.55
CA ALA A 411 -13.40 2.75 6.43
C ALA A 411 -14.03 3.93 7.16
N LYS A 412 -15.19 3.66 7.76
CA LYS A 412 -15.86 4.55 8.69
C LYS A 412 -14.91 5.07 9.76
N THR A 413 -15.01 6.36 10.06
CA THR A 413 -14.32 6.98 11.19
C THR A 413 -14.86 6.43 12.51
N GLU A 414 -14.00 5.77 13.27
CA GLU A 414 -14.30 5.42 14.65
C GLU A 414 -14.35 6.70 15.49
N THR A 415 -15.56 7.08 15.90
CA THR A 415 -15.79 8.30 16.66
C THR A 415 -15.85 7.98 18.16
N PRO A 416 -14.97 8.57 18.99
CA PRO A 416 -15.12 8.52 20.43
C PRO A 416 -16.49 9.06 20.84
N LYS A 417 -17.11 8.45 21.86
CA LYS A 417 -18.32 9.02 22.46
C LYS A 417 -18.01 10.40 23.04
N ALA A 418 -18.71 11.41 22.58
CA ALA A 418 -18.51 12.79 23.02
C ALA A 418 -19.84 13.54 23.02
N SER A 419 -20.00 14.44 23.98
CA SER A 419 -21.15 15.36 24.01
C SER A 419 -21.02 16.49 23.01
N LYS A 420 -19.82 16.77 22.47
CA LYS A 420 -19.60 17.79 21.44
C LYS A 420 -18.33 17.53 20.63
N ALA A 421 -18.37 17.87 19.35
CA ALA A 421 -17.23 17.77 18.44
C ALA A 421 -16.74 19.15 17.97
N VAL A 422 -15.43 19.31 17.86
CA VAL A 422 -14.78 20.49 17.26
C VAL A 422 -14.03 20.04 16.01
N ILE A 423 -14.45 20.55 14.85
CA ILE A 423 -13.84 20.22 13.55
C ILE A 423 -13.00 21.41 13.10
N VAL A 424 -11.69 21.20 13.01
CA VAL A 424 -10.72 22.20 12.59
C VAL A 424 -10.21 21.85 11.20
N ALA A 425 -10.56 22.64 10.20
CA ALA A 425 -10.26 22.37 8.79
C ALA A 425 -9.42 23.47 8.14
N GLY A 426 -8.47 23.09 7.28
CA GLY A 426 -7.68 24.02 6.47
C GLY A 426 -7.96 23.88 4.96
N GLY A 427 -8.31 24.99 4.30
CA GLY A 427 -8.49 25.08 2.85
C GLY A 427 -9.54 24.12 2.31
N THR A 428 -9.14 23.21 1.42
CA THR A 428 -10.04 22.20 0.83
C THR A 428 -10.43 21.07 1.80
N GLY A 429 -9.92 21.09 3.04
CA GLY A 429 -10.32 20.15 4.10
C GLY A 429 -11.82 20.16 4.42
N GLU A 430 -12.55 21.20 4.01
CA GLU A 430 -14.02 21.22 4.08
C GLU A 430 -14.67 20.02 3.35
N ALA A 431 -14.03 19.46 2.31
CA ALA A 431 -14.51 18.26 1.61
C ALA A 431 -14.60 17.02 2.53
N VAL A 432 -13.77 16.95 3.56
CA VAL A 432 -13.83 15.87 4.56
C VAL A 432 -14.71 16.26 5.74
N ALA A 433 -14.73 17.55 6.09
CA ALA A 433 -15.52 18.05 7.21
C ALA A 433 -17.02 17.81 7.03
N LEU A 434 -17.56 17.97 5.81
CA LEU A 434 -19.01 17.84 5.58
C LEU A 434 -19.54 16.41 5.77
N PRO A 435 -18.96 15.36 5.14
CA PRO A 435 -19.37 13.98 5.41
C PRO A 435 -19.26 13.59 6.89
N LEU A 436 -18.20 14.05 7.58
CA LEU A 436 -18.03 13.85 9.01
C LEU A 436 -19.14 14.55 9.81
N ALA A 437 -19.49 15.78 9.45
CA ALA A 437 -20.55 16.52 10.11
C ALA A 437 -21.92 15.85 9.95
N GLU A 438 -22.23 15.34 8.76
CA GLU A 438 -23.46 14.58 8.50
C GLU A 438 -23.54 13.29 9.33
N GLU A 439 -22.41 12.62 9.53
CA GLU A 439 -22.29 11.42 10.34
C GLU A 439 -22.45 11.71 11.84
N LEU A 440 -21.80 12.76 12.35
CA LEU A 440 -21.93 13.20 13.74
C LEU A 440 -23.35 13.72 14.04
N ALA A 441 -23.98 14.41 13.08
CA ALA A 441 -25.37 14.85 13.19
C ALA A 441 -26.34 13.67 13.34
N ARG A 442 -26.14 12.57 12.58
CA ARG A 442 -26.92 11.33 12.73
C ARG A 442 -26.77 10.70 14.13
N GLN A 443 -25.65 10.97 14.80
CA GLN A 443 -25.37 10.54 16.16
C GLN A 443 -25.83 11.56 17.22
N ASN A 444 -26.49 12.65 16.80
CA ASN A 444 -26.91 13.77 17.64
C ASN A 444 -25.76 14.42 18.42
N VAL A 445 -24.56 14.49 17.82
CA VAL A 445 -23.40 15.17 18.40
C VAL A 445 -23.39 16.64 17.92
N PRO A 446 -23.59 17.63 18.80
CA PRO A 446 -23.40 19.05 18.47
C PRO A 446 -21.98 19.33 18.00
N MET A 447 -21.84 20.27 17.06
CA MET A 447 -20.55 20.55 16.41
C MET A 447 -20.17 22.03 16.49
N SER A 448 -18.87 22.29 16.42
CA SER A 448 -18.31 23.61 16.16
C SER A 448 -17.21 23.50 15.10
N PHE A 449 -17.16 24.45 14.16
CA PHE A 449 -16.30 24.42 12.99
C PHE A 449 -15.33 25.59 13.01
N LEU A 450 -14.04 25.30 12.90
CA LEU A 450 -12.97 26.28 12.76
C LEU A 450 -12.30 26.06 11.40
N VAL A 451 -12.62 26.92 10.44
CA VAL A 451 -12.16 26.78 9.04
C VAL A 451 -11.15 27.85 8.67
N GLY A 452 -9.97 27.44 8.22
CA GLY A 452 -8.95 28.33 7.65
C GLY A 452 -9.05 28.40 6.13
N THR A 453 -8.93 29.57 5.53
CA THR A 453 -8.90 29.75 4.07
C THR A 453 -7.70 30.57 3.61
N SER A 454 -7.12 30.21 2.46
CA SER A 454 -6.02 30.97 1.86
C SER A 454 -6.50 32.19 1.05
N VAL A 455 -7.81 32.37 0.88
CA VAL A 455 -8.40 33.45 0.09
C VAL A 455 -9.01 34.49 1.02
N ASP A 456 -8.52 35.73 0.95
CA ASP A 456 -8.99 36.80 1.83
C ASP A 456 -10.45 37.19 1.55
N GLY A 457 -11.23 37.38 2.61
CA GLY A 457 -12.67 37.68 2.54
C GLY A 457 -13.57 36.50 2.15
N ASN A 458 -12.99 35.33 1.86
CA ASN A 458 -13.75 34.12 1.59
C ASN A 458 -14.34 33.56 2.88
N ARG A 459 -15.61 33.12 2.83
CA ARG A 459 -16.32 32.55 3.98
C ARG A 459 -16.08 31.06 4.17
N GLY A 460 -15.37 30.40 3.26
CA GLY A 460 -15.25 28.94 3.18
C GLY A 460 -16.08 28.37 2.04
N ILE A 461 -15.67 27.22 1.51
CA ILE A 461 -16.25 26.58 0.33
C ILE A 461 -17.64 26.03 0.64
N LEU A 462 -17.83 25.45 1.83
CA LEU A 462 -19.05 24.78 2.30
C LEU A 462 -19.60 25.43 3.58
N ALA A 463 -19.34 26.73 3.76
CA ALA A 463 -19.72 27.46 4.96
C ALA A 463 -21.22 27.41 5.25
N GLN A 464 -22.06 27.48 4.20
CA GLN A 464 -23.52 27.43 4.36
C GLN A 464 -23.98 26.03 4.80
N GLU A 465 -23.36 24.98 4.28
CA GLU A 465 -23.66 23.60 4.64
C GLU A 465 -23.21 23.27 6.05
N LEU A 466 -21.96 23.57 6.39
CA LEU A 466 -21.37 23.29 7.70
C LEU A 466 -22.07 24.09 8.80
N GLY A 467 -22.43 25.35 8.53
CA GLY A 467 -23.15 26.20 9.48
C GLY A 467 -24.55 25.70 9.87
N LYS A 468 -25.13 24.73 9.15
CA LYS A 468 -26.40 24.08 9.54
C LYS A 468 -26.25 23.15 10.75
N PHE A 469 -25.04 22.67 11.00
CA PHE A 469 -24.75 21.68 12.02
C PHE A 469 -24.30 22.30 13.36
N GLY A 470 -23.92 23.57 13.37
CA GLY A 470 -23.49 24.25 14.59
C GLY A 470 -22.73 25.54 14.35
N HIS A 471 -21.99 25.97 15.37
CA HIS A 471 -21.20 27.20 15.35
C HIS A 471 -20.10 27.12 14.27
N TYR A 472 -19.98 28.15 13.42
CA TYR A 472 -19.04 28.16 12.31
C TYR A 472 -18.22 29.44 12.32
N ILE A 473 -16.89 29.29 12.40
CA ILE A 473 -15.91 30.36 12.30
C ILE A 473 -15.04 30.08 11.07
N CYS A 474 -14.86 31.10 10.22
CA CYS A 474 -13.90 31.06 9.13
C CYS A 474 -12.91 32.22 9.25
N VAL A 475 -11.62 31.92 9.16
CA VAL A 475 -10.52 32.87 9.25
C VAL A 475 -9.64 32.75 8.01
N SER A 476 -9.46 33.84 7.27
CA SER A 476 -8.49 33.85 6.17
C SER A 476 -7.06 33.98 6.68
N ASP A 477 -6.11 33.38 5.97
CA ASP A 477 -4.71 33.36 6.37
C ASP A 477 -4.11 34.77 6.46
N ASN A 478 -4.53 35.72 5.60
CA ASN A 478 -3.98 37.08 5.53
C ASN A 478 -2.44 37.10 5.54
N GLY A 479 -1.81 36.22 4.75
CA GLY A 479 -0.35 36.07 4.71
C GLY A 479 0.27 35.27 5.87
N ARG A 480 -0.51 34.80 6.84
CA ARG A 480 -0.07 33.87 7.91
C ARG A 480 -0.80 32.53 7.80
N PRO A 481 -0.25 31.53 7.08
CA PRO A 481 -0.85 30.21 6.93
C PRO A 481 -1.25 29.59 8.27
N GLY A 482 -2.46 29.06 8.35
CA GLY A 482 -2.97 28.42 9.56
C GLY A 482 -3.43 29.41 10.62
N ARG A 483 -3.78 30.65 10.24
CA ARG A 483 -4.24 31.70 11.17
C ARG A 483 -5.39 31.24 12.07
N ILE A 484 -6.28 30.39 11.55
CA ILE A 484 -7.40 29.77 12.26
C ILE A 484 -6.99 29.01 13.52
N LEU A 485 -5.75 28.52 13.60
CA LEU A 485 -5.26 27.76 14.77
C LEU A 485 -5.19 28.58 16.06
N ASP A 486 -5.31 29.90 15.96
CA ASP A 486 -5.39 30.78 17.14
C ASP A 486 -6.80 30.81 17.75
N GLU A 487 -7.82 30.38 17.01
CA GLU A 487 -9.22 30.30 17.48
C GLU A 487 -9.51 28.99 18.24
N ILE A 488 -8.59 28.02 18.25
CA ILE A 488 -8.78 26.74 18.96
C ILE A 488 -9.01 26.97 20.46
N ILE A 489 -8.10 27.68 21.12
CA ILE A 489 -8.18 27.89 22.58
C ILE A 489 -9.39 28.77 22.95
N PRO A 490 -9.66 29.90 22.27
CA PRO A 490 -10.89 30.67 22.48
C PRO A 490 -12.17 29.83 22.35
N GLU A 491 -12.26 28.99 21.32
CA GLU A 491 -13.45 28.15 21.11
C GLU A 491 -13.59 27.07 22.19
N VAL A 492 -12.50 26.40 22.57
CA VAL A 492 -12.53 25.46 23.70
C VAL A 492 -12.97 26.15 24.99
N GLY A 493 -12.48 27.37 25.25
CA GLY A 493 -12.92 28.19 26.38
C GLY A 493 -14.42 28.47 26.34
N ARG A 494 -14.97 28.84 25.18
CA ARG A 494 -16.41 29.05 25.01
C ARG A 494 -17.21 27.78 25.30
N LEU A 495 -16.76 26.64 24.80
CA LEU A 495 -17.47 25.36 24.92
C LEU A 495 -17.44 24.77 26.34
N THR A 496 -16.36 25.00 27.07
CA THR A 496 -16.17 24.48 28.44
C THR A 496 -16.86 25.34 29.50
N VAL A 497 -17.09 26.64 29.21
CA VAL A 497 -17.92 27.52 30.05
C VAL A 497 -19.39 27.10 30.01
N ASP A 498 -19.86 26.50 28.91
CA ASP A 498 -21.23 25.97 28.73
C ASP A 498 -21.42 24.54 29.32
N GLU A 499 -20.79 24.24 30.46
CA GLU A 499 -20.85 22.97 31.21
C GLU A 499 -20.30 21.70 30.51
N THR A 500 -19.75 21.78 29.29
CA THR A 500 -19.15 20.58 28.64
C THR A 500 -17.73 20.36 29.16
N PRO A 501 -17.44 19.26 29.88
CA PRO A 501 -16.08 18.98 30.35
C PRO A 501 -15.11 18.79 29.17
N LEU A 502 -13.84 19.17 29.36
CA LEU A 502 -12.81 19.07 28.32
C LEU A 502 -12.62 17.62 27.83
N ASP A 503 -12.74 16.65 28.75
CA ASP A 503 -12.65 15.20 28.50
C ASP A 503 -13.84 14.62 27.74
N ASP A 504 -14.90 15.41 27.55
CA ASP A 504 -16.09 15.07 26.76
C ASP A 504 -16.14 15.78 25.40
N LEU A 505 -15.07 16.50 25.04
CA LEU A 505 -14.86 17.05 23.71
C LEU A 505 -14.07 16.06 22.84
N VAL A 506 -14.43 15.99 21.56
CA VAL A 506 -13.64 15.30 20.53
C VAL A 506 -13.22 16.30 19.46
N PHE A 507 -11.99 16.19 18.98
CA PHE A 507 -11.40 17.11 18.00
C PHE A 507 -11.09 16.37 16.72
N TYR A 508 -11.48 16.94 15.59
CA TYR A 508 -11.14 16.43 14.26
C TYR A 508 -10.32 17.47 13.52
N LEU A 509 -9.07 17.11 13.20
CA LEU A 509 -8.12 17.97 12.54
C LEU A 509 -8.01 17.55 11.08
N ILE A 510 -8.21 18.49 10.17
CA ILE A 510 -8.28 18.22 8.74
C ILE A 510 -7.44 19.25 7.99
N GLY A 511 -6.42 18.81 7.27
CA GLY A 511 -5.60 19.70 6.45
C GLY A 511 -4.18 19.19 6.27
N PRO A 512 -3.24 20.07 5.87
CA PRO A 512 -1.84 19.71 5.76
C PRO A 512 -1.28 19.13 7.07
N GLU A 513 -0.37 18.16 6.98
CA GLU A 513 0.18 17.46 8.16
C GLU A 513 0.81 18.41 9.19
N VAL A 514 1.53 19.44 8.73
CA VAL A 514 2.09 20.48 9.62
C VAL A 514 1.00 21.27 10.34
N PHE A 515 -0.11 21.56 9.66
CA PHE A 515 -1.26 22.25 10.26
C PHE A 515 -1.90 21.40 11.35
N MET A 516 -2.16 20.12 11.07
CA MET A 516 -2.73 19.20 12.05
C MET A 516 -1.78 18.95 13.24
N LYS A 517 -0.47 18.86 13.00
CA LYS A 517 0.53 18.71 14.07
C LYS A 517 0.58 19.90 15.01
N ILE A 518 0.47 21.13 14.49
CA ILE A 518 0.42 22.34 15.33
C ILE A 518 -0.89 22.39 16.12
N ALA A 519 -2.01 22.03 15.49
CA ALA A 519 -3.31 21.96 16.16
C ALA A 519 -3.33 20.92 17.30
N GLY A 520 -2.81 19.71 17.05
CA GLY A 520 -2.69 18.64 18.05
C GLY A 520 -1.90 19.12 19.27
N ARG A 521 -0.71 19.69 19.06
CA ARG A 521 0.11 20.24 20.15
C ARG A 521 -0.58 21.34 20.96
N LYS A 522 -1.38 22.19 20.31
CA LYS A 522 -2.16 23.22 21.02
C LYS A 522 -3.21 22.58 21.94
N LEU A 523 -3.84 21.49 21.52
CA LEU A 523 -4.83 20.74 22.29
C LEU A 523 -4.19 19.98 23.46
N GLU A 524 -3.06 19.31 23.23
CA GLU A 524 -2.30 18.63 24.30
C GLU A 524 -1.84 19.62 25.38
N ASN A 525 -1.36 20.81 24.99
CA ASN A 525 -0.91 21.84 25.92
C ASN A 525 -2.01 22.36 26.86
N ILE A 526 -3.29 22.18 26.51
CA ILE A 526 -4.42 22.52 27.37
C ILE A 526 -5.05 21.30 28.05
N GLY A 527 -4.43 20.12 27.92
CA GLY A 527 -4.83 18.89 28.61
C GLY A 527 -5.87 18.04 27.89
N VAL A 528 -6.02 18.17 26.56
CA VAL A 528 -6.84 17.23 25.78
C VAL A 528 -6.07 15.92 25.59
N GLU A 529 -6.70 14.80 25.94
CA GLU A 529 -6.11 13.47 25.77
C GLU A 529 -5.89 13.15 24.27
N PRO A 530 -4.74 12.58 23.87
CA PRO A 530 -4.43 12.31 22.45
C PRO A 530 -5.41 11.35 21.74
N ASP A 531 -6.14 10.50 22.46
CA ASP A 531 -7.18 9.63 21.90
C ASP A 531 -8.47 10.37 21.54
N ARG A 532 -8.66 11.60 22.05
CA ARG A 532 -9.76 12.52 21.71
C ARG A 532 -9.45 13.41 20.51
N VAL A 533 -8.25 13.34 19.95
CA VAL A 533 -7.82 14.14 18.81
C VAL A 533 -7.63 13.21 17.60
N LEU A 534 -8.50 13.33 16.60
CA LEU A 534 -8.43 12.56 15.36
C LEU A 534 -7.93 13.42 14.21
N LEU A 535 -6.97 12.93 13.45
CA LEU A 535 -6.35 13.62 12.33
C LEU A 535 -6.73 12.91 11.03
N SER A 536 -7.22 13.64 10.03
CA SER A 536 -7.47 13.11 8.69
C SER A 536 -6.15 12.96 7.93
N MET A 537 -5.52 11.80 8.07
CA MET A 537 -4.25 11.44 7.44
C MET A 537 -4.44 11.04 5.97
N GLU A 538 -4.69 12.03 5.12
CA GLU A 538 -4.77 11.87 3.66
C GLU A 538 -3.39 11.63 3.02
N ARG A 539 -2.83 10.45 3.25
CA ARG A 539 -1.54 10.03 2.68
C ARG A 539 -1.66 9.75 1.18
N ASN A 540 -0.51 9.79 0.50
CA ASN A 540 -0.44 9.38 -0.90
C ASN A 540 -0.93 7.93 -1.03
N THR A 541 -1.91 7.69 -1.90
CA THR A 541 -2.49 6.36 -2.09
C THR A 541 -2.43 5.97 -3.56
N MET A 542 -1.80 4.83 -3.86
CA MET A 542 -1.68 4.33 -5.24
C MET A 542 -2.67 3.21 -5.56
N CYS A 543 -2.78 2.19 -4.70
CA CYS A 543 -3.62 1.02 -5.00
C CYS A 543 -5.05 1.12 -4.47
N GLY A 544 -5.25 1.69 -3.28
CA GLY A 544 -6.55 1.68 -2.57
C GLY A 544 -6.89 0.35 -1.87
N ILE A 545 -6.11 -0.72 -2.10
CA ILE A 545 -6.42 -2.10 -1.68
C ILE A 545 -5.34 -2.70 -0.76
N GLY A 546 -4.64 -1.86 -0.01
CA GLY A 546 -3.67 -2.29 1.01
C GLY A 546 -2.33 -2.85 0.51
N LEU A 547 -2.14 -3.08 -0.79
CA LEU A 547 -0.92 -3.75 -1.29
C LEU A 547 0.34 -2.87 -1.31
N CYS A 548 0.23 -1.61 -1.72
CA CYS A 548 1.43 -0.79 -2.01
C CYS A 548 2.11 -0.17 -0.78
N GLY A 549 1.38 -0.05 0.34
CA GLY A 549 1.85 0.58 1.57
C GLY A 549 2.08 2.10 1.54
N GLU A 550 1.85 2.81 0.43
CA GLU A 550 2.11 4.28 0.38
C GLU A 550 1.21 5.10 1.31
N CYS A 551 0.04 4.56 1.65
CA CYS A 551 -0.90 5.19 2.57
C CYS A 551 -0.68 4.79 4.05
N SER A 552 0.53 4.30 4.39
CA SER A 552 0.87 3.92 5.75
C SER A 552 0.85 5.14 6.69
N CYS A 553 0.24 4.95 7.85
CA CYS A 553 0.25 5.84 8.99
C CYS A 553 0.74 5.00 10.17
N GLY A 554 2.05 4.76 10.21
CA GLY A 554 2.61 3.71 11.05
C GLY A 554 2.18 2.33 10.53
N GLY A 555 1.86 1.41 11.44
CA GLY A 555 1.35 0.09 11.07
C GLY A 555 0.00 0.06 10.32
N ARG A 556 -0.79 1.15 10.29
CA ARG A 556 -2.13 1.16 9.68
C ARG A 556 -2.15 1.75 8.28
N LEU A 557 -2.96 1.17 7.39
CA LEU A 557 -3.16 1.63 6.02
C LEU A 557 -4.44 2.47 5.91
N ALA A 558 -4.35 3.74 5.52
CA ALA A 558 -5.53 4.61 5.43
C ALA A 558 -6.59 4.09 4.45
N CYS A 559 -6.19 3.40 3.37
CA CYS A 559 -7.12 2.77 2.44
C CYS A 559 -7.86 1.53 2.96
N GLN A 560 -7.55 1.07 4.18
CA GLN A 560 -8.17 -0.09 4.83
C GLN A 560 -8.81 0.28 6.18
N TRP A 561 -8.25 1.27 6.89
CA TRP A 561 -8.69 1.73 8.20
C TRP A 561 -9.44 3.07 8.17
N GLY A 562 -9.50 3.73 7.02
CA GLY A 562 -10.00 5.09 6.90
C GLY A 562 -8.92 6.14 7.14
N THR A 563 -9.20 7.39 6.77
CA THR A 563 -8.21 8.48 6.88
C THR A 563 -8.06 9.03 8.29
N PHE A 564 -9.08 8.91 9.15
CA PHE A 564 -9.02 9.44 10.51
C PHE A 564 -8.26 8.52 11.46
N MET A 565 -7.18 9.04 12.05
CA MET A 565 -6.31 8.34 12.99
C MET A 565 -6.19 9.17 14.28
N SER A 566 -6.21 8.53 15.45
CA SER A 566 -6.00 9.25 16.72
C SER A 566 -4.56 9.76 16.84
N LEU A 567 -4.36 10.89 17.52
CA LEU A 567 -3.05 11.43 17.82
C LEU A 567 -2.23 10.43 18.66
N ASP A 568 -2.86 9.77 19.63
CA ASP A 568 -2.25 8.69 20.43
C ASP A 568 -1.61 7.60 19.56
N LEU A 569 -2.31 7.14 18.52
CA LEU A 569 -1.78 6.14 17.60
C LEU A 569 -0.58 6.68 16.82
N LEU A 570 -0.72 7.90 16.28
CA LEU A 570 0.31 8.50 15.42
C LEU A 570 1.61 8.76 16.18
N GLU A 571 1.52 9.14 17.46
CA GLU A 571 2.68 9.33 18.33
C GLU A 571 3.35 8.01 18.70
N LYS A 572 2.57 6.99 19.11
CA LYS A 572 3.11 5.65 19.43
C LYS A 572 3.84 5.02 18.25
N GLU A 573 3.38 5.30 17.04
CA GLU A 573 3.95 4.78 15.80
C GLU A 573 5.05 5.69 15.21
N ASN A 574 5.42 6.79 15.90
CA ASN A 574 6.39 7.80 15.44
C ASN A 574 6.06 8.39 14.05
N VAL A 575 4.78 8.59 13.76
CA VAL A 575 4.30 9.20 12.52
C VAL A 575 4.33 10.72 12.61
N LEU A 576 4.03 11.28 13.80
CA LEU A 576 3.97 12.72 14.05
C LEU A 576 4.91 13.18 15.16
#